data_AF-A0A133V900-F1
#
_entry.id   AF-A0A133V900-F1
#
_cell.length_a   1.000
_cell.length_b   1.000
_cell.length_c   1.000
_cell.angle_alpha   90.00
_cell.angle_beta   90.00
_cell.angle_gamma   90.00
#
_symmetry.space_group_name_H-M   'P 1'
#
loop_
_entity.id
_entity.type
_entity.pdbx_description
1 polymer ?
#
loop_
_entity_poly.entity_id
_entity_poly.type
_entity_poly.pdbx_seq_one_letter_code
_entity_poly.pdbx_strand_id
1 'polypeptide(L)'
;MQTSDGVFKAVVHASGKPIIAKGENVMPNEVKIDIEITNFPYRENDSKLALKTELESELEVEEQKREIEDTDEEEVQITSGNYGGFFSWKKTAQVDGVSKPVKSTNIFDDPEEGDRELYLIYEHGDSIVHDPKIGVRGALGGVAAEINWATVIGAAIVAALVAIIVTSLMLRKKGY
;
A
#
# COMPACT_ATOMS: atom_id res chain seq x y z
N MET A 1 -0.63 15.39 0.33
CA MET A 1 0.46 15.53 -0.65
C MET A 1 -0.14 15.39 -2.04
N GLN A 2 0.32 16.17 -3.02
CA GLN A 2 -0.15 16.09 -4.40
C GLN A 2 1.01 16.43 -5.35
N THR A 3 1.09 15.77 -6.50
CA THR A 3 2.06 16.09 -7.55
C THR A 3 1.74 17.43 -8.21
N SER A 4 2.73 18.11 -8.76
CA SER A 4 2.56 19.45 -9.36
C SER A 4 1.65 19.45 -10.60
N ASP A 5 1.58 18.33 -11.31
CA ASP A 5 0.68 18.09 -12.44
C ASP A 5 -0.74 17.68 -12.00
N GLY A 6 -0.95 17.44 -10.71
CA GLY A 6 -2.22 17.03 -10.13
C GLY A 6 -2.64 15.59 -10.43
N VAL A 7 -1.77 14.79 -11.07
CA VAL A 7 -2.09 13.41 -11.47
C VAL A 7 -2.19 12.47 -10.26
N PHE A 8 -1.40 12.69 -9.22
CA PHE A 8 -1.38 11.86 -8.03
C PHE A 8 -1.58 12.70 -6.77
N LYS A 9 -2.44 12.23 -5.88
CA LYS A 9 -2.69 12.81 -4.56
C LYS A 9 -2.76 11.71 -3.51
N ALA A 10 -2.13 11.98 -2.38
CA ALA A 10 -2.19 11.16 -1.19
C ALA A 10 -2.66 12.01 0.00
N VAL A 11 -3.69 11.55 0.71
CA VAL A 11 -4.16 12.15 1.97
C VAL A 11 -3.86 11.16 3.09
N VAL A 12 -3.11 11.62 4.09
CA VAL A 12 -2.72 10.79 5.23
C VAL A 12 -3.58 11.16 6.43
N HIS A 13 -4.21 10.16 7.04
CA HIS A 13 -4.94 10.30 8.30
C HIS A 13 -4.21 9.52 9.38
N ALA A 14 -3.76 10.23 10.41
CA ALA A 14 -3.12 9.68 11.59
C ALA A 14 -3.65 10.44 12.81
N SER A 15 -3.77 9.75 13.95
CA SER A 15 -4.28 10.34 15.18
C SER A 15 -3.72 9.60 16.39
N GLY A 16 -3.45 10.32 17.49
CA GLY A 16 -3.09 9.69 18.78
C GLY A 16 -4.27 9.05 19.52
N LYS A 17 -5.48 9.10 18.94
CA LYS A 17 -6.72 8.51 19.47
C LYS A 17 -7.48 7.83 18.31
N PRO A 18 -8.32 6.82 18.57
CA PRO A 18 -9.17 6.24 17.53
C PRO A 18 -10.01 7.32 16.84
N ILE A 19 -10.01 7.34 15.51
CA ILE A 19 -10.82 8.25 14.69
C ILE A 19 -11.58 7.46 13.63
N ILE A 20 -12.63 8.07 13.07
CA ILE A 20 -13.31 7.55 11.89
C ILE A 20 -12.86 8.37 10.68
N ALA A 21 -12.16 7.73 9.73
CA ALA A 21 -11.77 8.33 8.46
C ALA A 21 -12.54 7.62 7.33
N LYS A 22 -13.35 8.36 6.57
CA LYS A 22 -14.18 7.83 5.46
C LYS A 22 -15.03 6.59 5.82
N GLY A 23 -15.49 6.50 7.08
CA GLY A 23 -16.30 5.38 7.57
C GLY A 23 -15.50 4.21 8.12
N GLU A 24 -14.18 4.26 8.09
CA GLU A 24 -13.29 3.26 8.69
C GLU A 24 -12.74 3.74 10.02
N ASN A 25 -12.58 2.82 10.96
CA ASN A 25 -11.91 3.08 12.23
C ASN A 25 -10.40 3.05 12.02
N VAL A 26 -9.71 4.14 12.37
CA VAL A 26 -8.25 4.25 12.32
C VAL A 26 -7.76 4.34 13.76
N MET A 27 -7.00 3.33 14.19
CA MET A 27 -6.48 3.24 15.55
C MET A 27 -5.22 4.10 15.74
N PRO A 28 -4.83 4.40 17.00
CA PRO A 28 -3.64 5.22 17.26
C PRO A 28 -2.32 4.68 16.74
N ASN A 29 -2.27 3.38 16.47
CA ASN A 29 -1.13 2.64 15.93
C ASN A 29 -1.26 2.40 14.42
N GLU A 30 -2.16 3.13 13.74
CA GLU A 30 -2.47 2.98 12.33
C GLU A 30 -2.45 4.34 11.61
N VAL A 31 -2.11 4.28 10.33
CA VAL A 31 -2.13 5.38 9.39
C VAL A 31 -2.95 4.95 8.19
N LYS A 32 -4.01 5.70 7.92
CA LYS A 32 -4.82 5.56 6.70
C LYS A 32 -4.22 6.44 5.61
N ILE A 33 -4.00 5.88 4.44
CA ILE A 33 -3.58 6.63 3.26
C ILE A 33 -4.70 6.54 2.24
N ASP A 34 -5.20 7.68 1.78
CA ASP A 34 -6.11 7.75 0.65
C ASP A 34 -5.34 8.20 -0.58
N ILE A 35 -5.33 7.35 -1.60
CA ILE A 35 -4.67 7.59 -2.88
C ILE A 35 -5.74 7.96 -3.89
N GLU A 36 -5.50 9.05 -4.61
CA GLU A 36 -6.30 9.53 -5.74
C GLU A 36 -5.36 9.70 -6.93
N ILE A 37 -5.62 8.97 -8.01
CA ILE A 37 -4.94 9.14 -9.31
C ILE A 37 -5.99 9.68 -10.28
N THR A 38 -5.68 10.77 -10.98
CA THR A 38 -6.63 11.45 -11.87
C THR A 38 -5.98 11.85 -13.19
N ASN A 39 -6.64 11.53 -14.30
CA ASN A 39 -6.22 11.84 -15.67
C ASN A 39 -4.76 11.42 -15.95
N PHE A 40 -4.39 10.22 -15.53
CA PHE A 40 -3.05 9.71 -15.80
C PHE A 40 -2.82 9.64 -17.33
N PRO A 41 -1.70 10.16 -17.86
CA PRO A 41 -1.45 10.19 -19.29
C PRO A 41 -0.98 8.82 -19.81
N TYR A 42 -1.92 7.89 -19.94
CA TYR A 42 -1.65 6.57 -20.51
C TYR A 42 -1.05 6.67 -21.92
N ARG A 43 -0.06 5.83 -22.21
CA ARG A 43 0.55 5.75 -23.55
C ARG A 43 -0.29 4.90 -24.50
N GLU A 44 -0.91 3.85 -23.97
CA GLU A 44 -1.70 2.87 -24.71
C GLU A 44 -3.03 2.63 -24.00
N ASN A 45 -4.09 2.38 -24.78
CA ASN A 45 -5.46 2.21 -24.25
C ASN A 45 -5.64 0.93 -23.40
N ASP A 46 -4.75 -0.05 -23.53
CA ASP A 46 -4.77 -1.30 -22.76
C ASP A 46 -3.73 -1.33 -21.63
N SER A 47 -2.97 -0.25 -21.47
CA SER A 47 -1.99 -0.14 -20.39
C SER A 47 -2.67 0.04 -19.03
N LYS A 48 -1.99 -0.44 -17.98
CA LYS A 48 -2.44 -0.40 -16.59
C LYS A 48 -1.44 0.35 -15.73
N LEU A 49 -1.93 0.83 -14.60
CA LEU A 49 -1.11 1.49 -13.60
C LEU A 49 -0.74 0.52 -12.49
N ALA A 50 0.48 0.66 -11.99
CA ALA A 50 0.94 0.03 -10.77
C ALA A 50 1.46 1.09 -9.80
N LEU A 51 1.12 0.94 -8.53
CA LEU A 51 1.74 1.66 -7.43
C LEU A 51 2.87 0.80 -6.89
N LYS A 52 4.12 1.26 -7.05
CA LYS A 52 5.27 0.66 -6.36
C LYS A 52 5.18 1.07 -4.89
N THR A 53 5.26 0.07 -4.03
CA THR A 53 5.32 0.19 -2.58
C THR A 53 6.66 -0.37 -2.17
N GLU A 54 7.47 0.46 -1.54
CA GLU A 54 8.78 0.10 -1.03
C GLU A 54 8.69 -0.07 0.48
N LEU A 55 9.29 -1.15 0.98
CA LEU A 55 9.35 -1.46 2.41
C LEU A 55 10.82 -1.50 2.81
N GLU A 56 11.23 -0.51 3.60
CA GLU A 56 12.58 -0.38 4.14
C GLU A 56 12.56 -0.64 5.64
N SER A 57 13.52 -1.42 6.14
CA SER A 57 13.70 -1.71 7.57
C SER A 57 15.18 -1.79 7.92
N GLU A 58 15.60 -1.07 8.95
CA GLU A 58 16.96 -1.18 9.51
C GLU A 58 17.19 -2.49 10.29
N LEU A 59 16.11 -3.22 10.59
CA LEU A 59 16.16 -4.49 11.32
C LEU A 59 16.02 -5.68 10.38
N GLU A 60 16.62 -6.81 10.76
CA GLU A 60 16.31 -8.10 10.15
C GLU A 60 14.85 -8.46 10.49
N VAL A 61 14.05 -8.63 9.45
CA VAL A 61 12.60 -8.83 9.55
C VAL A 61 12.16 -10.07 8.79
N GLU A 62 11.26 -10.81 9.42
CA GLU A 62 10.46 -11.85 8.76
C GLU A 62 9.24 -11.21 8.11
N GLU A 63 8.89 -11.70 6.92
CA GLU A 63 7.78 -11.17 6.14
C GLU A 63 6.78 -12.23 5.74
N GLN A 64 5.51 -11.84 5.79
CA GLN A 64 4.42 -12.69 5.35
C GLN A 64 3.35 -11.85 4.66
N LYS A 65 3.13 -12.13 3.37
CA LYS A 65 1.94 -11.68 2.65
C LYS A 65 0.79 -12.64 2.95
N ARG A 66 -0.38 -12.10 3.35
CA ARG A 66 -1.57 -12.90 3.65
C ARG A 66 -2.86 -12.13 3.36
N GLU A 67 -3.93 -12.89 3.14
CA GLU A 67 -5.28 -12.34 3.20
C GLU A 67 -5.72 -12.22 4.66
N ILE A 68 -6.42 -11.14 5.01
CA ILE A 68 -7.00 -11.00 6.34
C ILE A 68 -8.38 -11.66 6.33
N GLU A 69 -8.55 -12.71 7.14
CA GLU A 69 -9.83 -13.45 7.25
C GLU A 69 -11.00 -12.52 7.57
N ASP A 70 -12.15 -12.80 6.96
CA ASP A 70 -13.40 -12.04 7.11
C ASP A 70 -13.33 -10.54 6.74
N THR A 71 -12.34 -10.15 5.93
CA THR A 71 -12.22 -8.79 5.38
C THR A 71 -12.00 -8.80 3.87
N ASP A 72 -12.17 -7.63 3.24
CA ASP A 72 -11.81 -7.40 1.85
C ASP A 72 -10.36 -6.92 1.69
N GLU A 73 -9.49 -7.19 2.65
CA GLU A 73 -8.10 -6.71 2.68
C GLU A 73 -7.06 -7.81 2.46
N GLU A 74 -5.95 -7.43 1.84
CA GLU A 74 -4.68 -8.15 1.85
C GLU A 74 -3.67 -7.35 2.67
N GLU A 75 -2.70 -8.05 3.26
CA GLU A 75 -1.61 -7.39 3.97
C GLU A 75 -0.26 -8.06 3.73
N VAL A 76 0.78 -7.24 3.84
CA VAL A 76 2.14 -7.66 4.17
C VAL A 76 2.36 -7.36 5.64
N GLN A 77 2.68 -8.39 6.40
CA GLN A 77 3.12 -8.28 7.78
C GLN A 77 4.64 -8.41 7.84
N ILE A 78 5.28 -7.53 8.61
CA ILE A 78 6.70 -7.52 8.91
C ILE A 78 6.86 -7.76 10.40
N THR A 79 7.76 -8.65 10.82
CA THR A 79 8.00 -8.93 12.25
C THR A 79 9.49 -8.97 12.59
N SER A 80 9.86 -8.33 13.71
CA SER A 80 11.18 -8.42 14.34
C SER A 80 11.01 -8.56 15.86
N GLY A 81 11.29 -9.75 16.39
CA GLY A 81 11.10 -10.05 17.81
C GLY A 81 9.64 -9.85 18.28
N ASN A 82 9.43 -8.89 19.19
CA ASN A 82 8.09 -8.56 19.74
C ASN A 82 7.37 -7.45 18.98
N TYR A 83 7.99 -6.91 17.93
CA TYR A 83 7.45 -5.80 17.14
C TYR A 83 6.99 -6.31 15.79
N GLY A 84 5.83 -5.85 15.35
CA GLY A 84 5.31 -6.11 14.02
C GLY A 84 4.84 -4.82 13.36
N GLY A 85 5.15 -4.68 12.08
CA GLY A 85 4.54 -3.71 11.18
C GLY A 85 3.57 -4.41 10.24
N PHE A 86 2.64 -3.66 9.66
CA PHE A 86 1.86 -4.14 8.53
C PHE A 86 1.61 -3.03 7.52
N PHE A 87 1.54 -3.44 6.26
CA PHE A 87 0.96 -2.67 5.17
C PHE A 87 -0.23 -3.46 4.64
N SER A 88 -1.41 -2.87 4.62
CA SER A 88 -2.65 -3.53 4.16
C SER A 88 -3.38 -2.66 3.14
N TRP A 89 -4.15 -3.30 2.28
CA TRP A 89 -4.91 -2.63 1.24
C TRP A 89 -6.17 -3.42 0.93
N LYS A 90 -7.20 -2.71 0.45
CA LYS A 90 -8.40 -3.38 -0.07
C LYS A 90 -8.09 -4.10 -1.36
N LYS A 91 -8.72 -5.26 -1.54
CA LYS A 91 -8.69 -6.05 -2.78
C LYS A 91 -9.40 -5.33 -3.94
N THR A 92 -10.03 -4.18 -3.69
CA THR A 92 -10.70 -3.37 -4.71
C THR A 92 -10.41 -1.88 -4.58
N ALA A 93 -10.45 -1.18 -5.71
CA ALA A 93 -10.35 0.27 -5.81
C ALA A 93 -11.53 0.80 -6.62
N GLN A 94 -11.89 2.07 -6.42
CA GLN A 94 -12.87 2.75 -7.28
C GLN A 94 -12.17 3.24 -8.53
N VAL A 95 -12.50 2.68 -9.68
CA VAL A 95 -12.01 3.08 -11.01
C VAL A 95 -13.18 3.65 -11.78
N ASP A 96 -13.14 4.94 -12.08
CA ASP A 96 -14.22 5.69 -12.73
C ASP A 96 -15.58 5.54 -12.03
N GLY A 97 -15.54 5.48 -10.69
CA GLY A 97 -16.72 5.29 -9.84
C GLY A 97 -17.25 3.85 -9.78
N VAL A 98 -16.54 2.89 -10.37
CA VAL A 98 -16.89 1.46 -10.32
C VAL A 98 -15.83 0.71 -9.52
N SER A 99 -16.27 -0.13 -8.57
CA SER A 99 -15.36 -1.02 -7.84
C SER A 99 -14.72 -2.04 -8.79
N LYS A 100 -13.38 -2.05 -8.86
CA LYS A 100 -12.56 -2.95 -9.67
C LYS A 100 -11.52 -3.66 -8.78
N PRO A 101 -11.12 -4.89 -9.12
CA PRO A 101 -10.10 -5.59 -8.37
C PRO A 101 -8.75 -4.89 -8.46
N VAL A 102 -8.03 -4.87 -7.36
CA VAL A 102 -6.62 -4.49 -7.27
C VAL A 102 -5.80 -5.77 -7.23
N LYS A 103 -4.86 -5.94 -8.16
CA LYS A 103 -3.94 -7.09 -8.13
C LYS A 103 -2.67 -6.70 -7.40
N SER A 104 -2.02 -7.66 -6.77
CA SER A 104 -0.79 -7.44 -6.02
C SER A 104 0.29 -8.43 -6.47
N THR A 105 1.55 -7.99 -6.59
CA THR A 105 2.67 -8.91 -6.84
C THR A 105 3.06 -9.68 -5.58
N ASN A 106 3.95 -10.67 -5.71
CA ASN A 106 4.72 -11.12 -4.56
C ASN A 106 5.70 -10.01 -4.14
N ILE A 107 6.22 -10.12 -2.92
CA ILE A 107 7.32 -9.28 -2.44
C ILE A 107 8.60 -9.81 -3.07
N PHE A 108 9.47 -8.92 -3.52
CA PHE A 108 10.79 -9.30 -4.01
C PHE A 108 11.84 -8.29 -3.55
N ASP A 109 13.05 -8.78 -3.37
CA ASP A 109 14.20 -7.96 -3.04
C ASP A 109 14.63 -7.16 -4.27
N ASP A 110 14.82 -5.85 -4.10
CA ASP A 110 15.55 -5.03 -5.05
C ASP A 110 17.05 -5.37 -4.90
N PRO A 111 17.68 -5.97 -5.93
CA PRO A 111 19.07 -6.40 -5.85
C PRO A 111 20.07 -5.24 -5.79
N GLU A 112 19.66 -4.00 -6.09
CA GLU A 112 20.51 -2.82 -6.08
C GLU A 112 20.47 -2.07 -4.75
N GLU A 113 19.29 -1.98 -4.12
CA GLU A 113 19.06 -1.14 -2.93
C GLU A 113 18.88 -1.97 -1.63
N GLY A 114 18.60 -3.27 -1.73
CA GLY A 114 18.28 -4.12 -0.58
C GLY A 114 16.88 -3.89 -0.01
N ASP A 115 16.13 -3.01 -0.65
CA ASP A 115 14.74 -2.70 -0.35
C ASP A 115 13.80 -3.78 -0.87
N ARG A 116 12.61 -3.85 -0.28
CA ARG A 116 11.61 -4.84 -0.68
C ARG A 116 10.46 -4.16 -1.38
N GLU A 117 10.12 -4.66 -2.56
CA GLU A 117 9.12 -4.06 -3.42
C GLU A 117 7.83 -4.88 -3.50
N LEU A 118 6.71 -4.17 -3.53
CA LEU A 118 5.38 -4.69 -3.84
C LEU A 118 4.68 -3.75 -4.82
N TYR A 119 3.99 -4.32 -5.81
CA TYR A 119 3.22 -3.55 -6.77
C TYR A 119 1.72 -3.80 -6.58
N LEU A 120 0.96 -2.72 -6.42
CA LEU A 120 -0.50 -2.74 -6.46
C LEU A 120 -0.97 -2.27 -7.85
N ILE A 121 -1.57 -3.16 -8.61
CA ILE A 121 -1.92 -2.97 -10.02
C ILE A 121 -3.42 -2.70 -10.14
N TYR A 122 -3.76 -1.60 -10.81
CA TYR A 122 -5.12 -1.11 -11.02
C TYR A 122 -5.58 -1.38 -12.45
N GLU A 123 -6.89 -1.51 -12.64
CA GLU A 123 -7.49 -1.44 -13.97
C GLU A 123 -7.32 -0.03 -14.58
N HIS A 124 -7.37 0.06 -15.90
CA HIS A 124 -7.30 1.32 -16.64
C HIS A 124 -8.50 2.22 -16.30
N GLY A 125 -8.27 3.50 -16.02
CA GLY A 125 -9.33 4.48 -15.81
C GLY A 125 -8.81 5.89 -15.60
N ASP A 126 -9.69 6.87 -15.76
CA ASP A 126 -9.37 8.29 -15.62
C ASP A 126 -9.32 8.73 -14.15
N SER A 127 -10.04 8.05 -13.27
CA SER A 127 -10.07 8.33 -11.83
C SER A 127 -9.94 7.04 -11.03
N ILE A 128 -8.85 6.90 -10.28
CA ILE A 128 -8.61 5.75 -9.40
C ILE A 128 -8.53 6.25 -7.97
N VAL A 129 -9.37 5.69 -7.09
CA VAL A 129 -9.34 5.95 -5.65
C VAL A 129 -9.12 4.65 -4.90
N HIS A 130 -8.09 4.61 -4.07
CA HIS A 130 -7.75 3.46 -3.25
C HIS A 130 -7.24 3.91 -1.89
N ASP A 131 -7.32 3.03 -0.92
CA ASP A 131 -7.25 3.38 0.47
C ASP A 131 -6.41 2.35 1.26
N PRO A 132 -5.08 2.29 1.05
CA PRO A 132 -4.20 1.46 1.88
C PRO A 132 -4.04 1.96 3.32
N LYS A 133 -3.47 1.11 4.17
CA LYS A 133 -3.19 1.34 5.59
C LYS A 133 -1.81 0.83 5.96
N ILE A 134 -1.13 1.56 6.85
CA ILE A 134 0.09 1.11 7.51
C ILE A 134 -0.19 1.08 9.01
N GLY A 135 0.39 0.15 9.75
CA GLY A 135 0.32 0.21 11.20
C GLY A 135 1.33 -0.69 11.91
N VAL A 136 1.29 -0.64 13.23
CA VAL A 136 2.16 -1.46 14.10
C VAL A 136 1.33 -2.35 15.01
N ARG A 137 1.77 -3.59 15.23
CA ARG A 137 1.15 -4.61 16.09
C ARG A 137 2.23 -5.23 16.99
N GLY A 138 1.84 -5.76 18.15
CA GLY A 138 2.76 -6.38 19.11
C GLY A 138 2.70 -5.76 20.50
N ALA A 139 3.58 -6.22 21.40
CA ALA A 139 3.57 -5.79 22.79
C ALA A 139 4.09 -4.34 22.92
N LEU A 140 3.18 -3.37 22.78
CA LEU A 140 3.28 -2.10 23.50
C LEU A 140 3.07 -2.44 24.98
N GLY A 141 4.11 -2.99 25.60
CA GLY A 141 4.10 -3.41 26.99
C GLY A 141 3.85 -2.23 27.91
N GLY A 142 2.58 -2.03 28.29
CA GLY A 142 2.16 -1.13 29.35
C GLY A 142 1.97 0.33 28.91
N VAL A 143 0.80 0.87 29.25
CA VAL A 143 0.48 2.31 29.37
C VAL A 143 1.12 3.23 28.34
N ALA A 144 0.37 3.52 27.26
CA ALA A 144 0.55 4.73 26.44
C ALA A 144 2.02 5.12 26.27
N ALA A 145 2.85 4.19 25.80
CA ALA A 145 4.15 4.58 25.27
C ALA A 145 3.79 5.50 24.10
N GLU A 146 4.11 6.78 24.24
CA GLU A 146 3.99 7.76 23.17
C GLU A 146 4.67 7.13 21.97
N ILE A 147 3.89 6.69 20.98
CA ILE A 147 4.42 6.13 19.75
C ILE A 147 5.26 7.27 19.18
N ASN A 148 6.58 7.15 19.29
CA ASN A 148 7.47 8.08 18.63
C ASN A 148 7.33 7.79 17.14
N TRP A 149 6.39 8.50 16.51
CA TRP A 149 6.11 8.38 15.10
C TRP A 149 7.36 8.60 14.25
N ALA A 150 8.39 9.33 14.73
CA ALA A 150 9.65 9.43 14.01
C ALA A 150 10.37 8.08 13.87
N THR A 151 10.26 7.20 14.87
CA THR A 151 10.86 5.85 14.84
C THR A 151 10.03 4.87 14.04
N VAL A 152 8.69 4.97 14.10
CA VAL A 152 7.78 4.11 13.31
C VAL A 152 7.75 4.51 11.84
N ILE A 153 7.79 5.81 11.53
CA ILE A 153 7.90 6.33 10.17
C ILE A 153 9.30 6.04 9.62
N GLY A 154 10.35 6.05 10.46
CA GLY A 154 11.69 5.65 10.06
C GLY A 154 11.83 4.16 9.71
N ALA A 155 11.03 3.28 10.34
CA ALA A 155 11.01 1.84 10.06
C ALA A 155 9.97 1.41 9.00
N ALA A 156 9.21 2.36 8.45
CA ALA A 156 8.19 2.10 7.43
C ALA A 156 8.07 3.34 6.53
N ILE A 157 9.15 3.69 5.84
CA ILE A 157 9.06 4.66 4.75
C ILE A 157 8.45 3.92 3.56
N VAL A 158 7.12 3.93 3.48
CA VAL A 158 6.45 3.58 2.21
C VAL A 158 6.58 4.78 1.29
N ALA A 159 7.65 4.79 0.50
CA ALA A 159 7.76 5.67 -0.64
C ALA A 159 6.77 5.17 -1.71
N ALA A 160 5.60 5.81 -1.77
CA ALA A 160 4.66 5.63 -2.87
C ALA A 160 5.21 6.32 -4.13
N LEU A 161 6.13 5.66 -4.82
CA LEU A 161 6.57 6.07 -6.15
C LEU A 161 5.68 5.39 -7.20
N VAL A 162 5.06 6.17 -8.08
CA VAL A 162 4.41 5.60 -9.27
C VAL A 162 5.51 5.26 -10.27
N ALA A 163 6.10 4.07 -10.13
CA ALA A 163 7.00 3.51 -11.13
C ALA A 163 6.19 2.81 -12.24
N ILE A 164 6.35 3.27 -13.48
CA ILE A 164 5.68 2.67 -14.65
C ILE A 164 6.47 1.42 -15.07
N ILE A 165 6.05 0.23 -14.61
CA ILE A 165 6.52 -1.03 -15.20
C ILE A 165 5.50 -1.52 -16.23
N VAL A 166 5.83 -1.34 -17.51
CA VAL A 166 5.03 -1.82 -18.64
C VAL A 166 5.23 -3.33 -18.79
N THR A 167 4.37 -4.16 -18.18
CA THR A 167 4.38 -5.59 -18.46
C THR A 167 3.42 -5.91 -19.60
N SER A 168 3.94 -6.16 -20.81
CA SER A 168 3.18 -6.75 -21.90
C SER A 168 2.91 -8.23 -21.61
N LEU A 169 1.92 -8.53 -20.78
CA LEU A 169 1.46 -9.90 -20.58
C LEU A 169 0.72 -10.40 -21.83
N MET A 170 1.49 -10.86 -22.83
CA MET A 170 0.96 -11.70 -23.90
C MET A 170 0.47 -13.01 -23.28
N LEU A 171 -0.84 -13.08 -22.99
CA LEU A 171 -1.53 -14.33 -22.73
C LEU A 171 -1.46 -15.20 -23.99
N ARG A 172 -0.41 -16.02 -24.06
CA ARG A 172 -0.28 -17.07 -25.08
C ARG A 172 -1.37 -18.10 -24.81
N LYS A 173 -2.48 -17.96 -25.53
CA LYS A 173 -3.56 -18.94 -25.64
C LYS A 173 -2.95 -20.30 -25.97
N LYS A 174 -2.82 -21.20 -24.98
CA LYS A 174 -2.57 -22.62 -25.25
C LYS A 174 -3.85 -23.17 -25.86
N GLY A 175 -3.83 -23.35 -27.18
CA GLY A 175 -4.80 -24.14 -27.91
C GLY A 175 -4.33 -25.60 -27.99
N TYR A 176 -5.32 -26.49 -27.80
CA TYR A 176 -5.34 -27.95 -27.96
C TYR A 176 -4.53 -28.79 -26.97
#